data_AF-A0A7J4ZWI6-F1
#
_entry.id   AF-A0A7J4ZWI6-F1
#
_cell.length_a   1.000
_cell.length_b   1.000
_cell.length_c   1.000
_cell.angle_alpha   90.00
_cell.angle_beta   90.00
_cell.angle_gamma   90.00
#
_symmetry.space_group_name_H-M   'P 1'
#
loop_
_entity.id
_entity.type
_entity.pdbx_description
1 polymer ?
#
loop_
_entity_poly.entity_id
_entity_poly.type
_entity_poly.pdbx_seq_one_letter_code
_entity_poly.pdbx_strand_id
1 'polypeptide(L)' 'MRRFSQRSALVTLSEINITHLLDLAFVLLIIFVITTPLLEQGIQLKLPSGGSPDGPRNKNDIRTVEISPKGEFYYNKT' A
#
# COMPACT_ATOMS: atom_id res chain seq x y z
N MET A 1 17.79 -2.61 -72.49
CA MET A 1 16.74 -3.13 -71.59
C MET A 1 17.20 -2.97 -70.15
N ARG A 2 16.66 -2.00 -69.41
CA ARG A 2 17.05 -1.71 -68.02
C ARG A 2 16.11 -2.48 -67.09
N ARG A 3 16.65 -3.47 -66.38
CA ARG A 3 15.89 -4.26 -65.39
C ARG A 3 15.74 -3.43 -64.11
N PHE A 4 14.50 -3.30 -63.67
CA PHE A 4 14.10 -2.56 -62.48
C PHE A 4 14.76 -3.17 -61.23
N SER A 5 15.39 -2.30 -60.46
CA SER A 5 15.88 -2.58 -59.11
C SER A 5 14.70 -2.92 -58.21
N GLN A 6 14.67 -4.15 -57.68
CA GLN A 6 13.81 -4.51 -56.56
C GLN A 6 14.30 -3.74 -55.33
N ARG A 7 13.64 -2.61 -55.06
CA ARG A 7 13.81 -1.88 -53.81
C ARG A 7 13.05 -2.66 -52.75
N SER A 8 13.75 -3.56 -52.07
CA SER A 8 13.28 -4.18 -50.83
C SER A 8 12.88 -3.05 -49.90
N ALA A 9 11.58 -2.88 -49.70
CA ALA A 9 11.04 -1.92 -48.76
C ALA A 9 11.42 -2.40 -47.36
N LEU A 10 12.57 -1.93 -46.88
CA LEU A 10 12.80 -1.77 -45.46
C LEU A 10 11.63 -0.99 -44.90
N VAL A 11 11.19 -1.39 -43.70
CA VAL A 11 10.16 -0.77 -42.85
C VAL A 11 8.86 -1.58 -42.83
N THR A 12 8.95 -2.79 -42.26
CA THR A 12 7.88 -3.33 -41.43
C THR A 12 8.19 -2.91 -40.00
N LEU A 13 7.98 -1.64 -39.65
CA LEU A 13 7.82 -1.28 -38.24
C LEU A 13 6.49 -1.88 -37.82
N SER A 14 6.55 -3.09 -37.27
CA SER A 14 5.41 -3.78 -36.67
C SER A 14 4.73 -2.80 -35.71
N GLU A 15 3.46 -2.49 -35.96
CA GLU A 15 2.66 -1.66 -35.06
C GLU A 15 2.82 -2.19 -33.63
N ILE A 16 3.22 -1.32 -32.70
CA ILE A 16 3.30 -1.72 -31.29
C ILE A 16 1.87 -1.94 -30.80
N ASN A 17 1.60 -3.07 -30.14
CA ASN A 17 0.28 -3.37 -29.58
C ASN A 17 -0.01 -2.47 -28.37
N ILE A 18 -0.55 -1.27 -28.61
CA ILE A 18 -0.87 -0.26 -27.58
C ILE A 18 -1.82 -0.81 -26.51
N THR A 19 -2.77 -1.68 -26.88
CA THR A 19 -3.75 -2.27 -25.95
C THR A 19 -3.10 -3.03 -24.81
N HIS A 20 -2.09 -3.86 -25.09
CA HIS A 20 -1.38 -4.61 -24.06
C HIS A 20 -0.46 -3.71 -23.22
N LEU A 21 0.08 -2.64 -23.80
CA LEU A 21 0.93 -1.69 -23.09
C LEU A 21 0.13 -0.88 -22.06
N LEU A 22 -1.04 -0.38 -22.46
CA LEU A 22 -1.92 0.35 -21.57
C LEU A 22 -2.43 -0.52 -20.43
N ASP A 23 -2.78 -1.78 -20.69
CA ASP A 23 -3.20 -2.73 -19.66
C ASP A 23 -2.13 -2.88 -18.56
N LEU A 24 -0.86 -3.09 -18.94
CA LEU A 24 0.25 -3.12 -17.97
C LEU A 24 0.40 -1.79 -17.20
N ALA A 25 0.28 -0.65 -17.87
CA ALA A 25 0.40 0.66 -17.22
C ALA A 25 -0.71 0.87 -16.18
N PHE A 26 -1.94 0.46 -16.47
CA PHE A 26 -3.05 0.53 -15.52
C PHE A 26 -2.87 -0.45 -14.34
N VAL A 27 -2.35 -1.66 -14.58
CA VAL A 27 -2.02 -2.61 -13.50
C VAL A 27 -0.99 -2.01 -12.55
N LEU A 28 0.07 -1.39 -13.07
CA LEU A 28 1.08 -0.71 -12.24
C LEU A 28 0.47 0.43 -11.42
N LEU A 29 -0.44 1.22 -12.01
CA LEU A 29 -1.14 2.28 -11.29
C LEU A 29 -2.00 1.72 -10.15
N ILE A 30 -2.74 0.64 -10.39
CA ILE A 30 -3.57 -0.01 -9.35
C ILE A 30 -2.70 -0.52 -8.20
N ILE A 31 -1.54 -1.12 -8.49
CA ILE A 31 -0.58 -1.57 -7.46
C ILE A 31 -0.13 -0.38 -6.59
N PHE A 32 0.21 0.76 -7.18
CA PHE A 32 0.59 1.95 -6.40
C PHE A 32 -0.56 2.49 -5.54
N VAL A 33 -1.77 2.55 -6.09
CA VAL A 33 -2.96 2.97 -5.34
C VAL A 33 -3.23 2.07 -4.13
N ILE A 34 -3.09 0.74 -4.28
CA ILE A 34 -3.33 -0.22 -3.19
C ILE A 34 -2.20 -0.19 -2.14
N THR A 35 -0.95 0.00 -2.56
CA THR A 35 0.20 -0.01 -1.63
C THR A 35 0.39 1.29 -0.85
N THR A 36 -0.12 2.42 -1.34
CA THR A 36 -0.07 3.72 -0.65
C THR A 36 -0.71 3.70 0.76
N PRO A 37 -1.96 3.24 0.97
CA PRO A 37 -2.57 3.21 2.30
C PRO A 37 -1.91 2.21 3.26
N LEU A 38 -1.20 1.20 2.76
CA LEU A 38 -0.45 0.27 3.61
C LEU A 38 0.71 0.94 4.34
N LEU A 39 1.21 2.08 3.86
CA LEU A 39 2.31 2.81 4.49
C LEU A 39 1.88 3.61 5.73
N GLU A 40 0.58 3.88 5.92
CA GLU A 40 0.09 4.78 6.98
C GLU A 40 -0.32 4.08 8.30
N GLN A 41 -0.07 2.78 8.45
CA GLN A 41 -0.45 2.01 9.67
C GLN A 41 0.43 2.31 10.91
N GLY A 42 0.95 3.53 11.04
CA GLY A 42 1.72 3.97 12.21
C GLY A 42 0.90 4.89 13.10
N ILE A 43 0.59 4.48 14.34
CA ILE A 43 0.14 5.41 15.37
C ILE A 43 1.34 6.23 15.83
N GLN A 44 1.26 7.55 15.76
CA GLN A 44 2.28 8.42 16.34
C GLN A 44 2.21 8.36 17.87
N LEU A 45 3.10 7.57 18.48
CA LEU A 45 3.25 7.48 19.93
C LEU A 45 4.20 8.58 20.41
N LYS A 46 3.65 9.61 21.06
CA LYS A 46 4.47 10.58 21.80
C LYS A 46 4.75 10.02 23.20
N LEU A 47 5.93 9.43 23.37
CA LEU A 47 6.35 8.95 24.69
C LEU A 47 6.60 10.16 25.63
N PRO A 48 6.11 10.13 26.88
CA PRO A 48 6.44 11.14 27.87
C PRO A 48 7.92 11.06 28.26
N SER A 49 8.55 12.21 28.47
CA SER A 49 9.95 12.30 28.91
C SER A 49 10.07 12.05 30.42
N GLY A 50 10.43 10.83 30.82
CA GLY A 50 10.90 10.51 32.18
C GLY A 50 9.81 10.41 33.26
N GLY A 51 9.92 9.36 34.09
CA GLY A 51 8.92 8.97 35.08
C GLY A 51 9.06 9.67 36.43
N SER A 52 8.00 10.32 36.86
CA SER A 52 7.70 10.40 38.30
C SER A 52 7.18 9.03 38.76
N PRO A 53 7.47 8.60 40.00
CA PRO A 53 6.83 7.43 40.58
C PRO A 53 5.32 7.58 40.45
N ASP A 54 4.65 6.54 39.93
CA ASP A 54 3.20 6.49 39.93
C ASP A 54 2.69 6.75 41.36
N GLY A 55 1.86 7.78 41.51
CA GLY A 55 1.16 8.03 42.77
C GLY A 55 0.27 6.85 43.15
N PRO A 56 -0.27 6.80 44.38
CA PRO A 56 -1.15 5.71 44.81
C PRO A 56 -2.33 5.56 43.85
N ARG A 57 -2.31 4.49 43.04
CA ARG A 57 -3.36 4.19 42.06
C ARG A 57 -4.54 3.54 42.78
N ASN A 58 -5.73 4.12 42.65
CA ASN A 58 -6.95 3.49 43.12
C ASN A 58 -7.28 2.30 42.21
N LYS A 59 -7.48 1.10 42.80
CA LYS A 59 -7.83 -0.11 42.04
C LYS A 59 -9.12 0.06 41.23
N ASN A 60 -10.01 0.97 41.64
CA ASN A 60 -11.26 1.27 40.95
C ASN A 60 -11.07 2.06 39.64
N ASP A 61 -9.86 2.57 39.38
CA ASP A 61 -9.54 3.40 38.20
C ASP A 61 -8.82 2.59 37.08
N ILE A 62 -8.54 1.31 37.32
CA ILE A 62 -7.93 0.45 36.31
C ILE A 62 -9.03 -0.03 35.36
N ARG A 63 -8.91 0.32 34.07
CA ARG A 63 -9.81 -0.13 33.00
C ARG A 63 -9.05 -1.04 32.04
N THR A 64 -9.55 -2.26 31.87
CA THR A 64 -9.01 -3.23 30.91
C THR A 64 -9.78 -3.15 29.60
N VAL A 65 -9.05 -3.05 28.49
CA VAL A 65 -9.57 -3.10 27.12
C VAL A 65 -8.88 -4.25 26.41
N GLU A 66 -9.66 -5.20 25.89
CA GLU A 66 -9.15 -6.31 25.08
C GLU A 66 -9.56 -6.12 23.62
N ILE A 67 -8.65 -6.51 22.70
CA ILE A 67 -8.85 -6.39 21.26
C ILE A 67 -8.64 -7.77 20.65
N SER A 68 -9.69 -8.33 20.03
CA SER A 68 -9.57 -9.61 19.34
C SER A 68 -8.84 -9.44 17.99
N PRO A 69 -8.23 -10.51 17.43
CA PRO A 69 -7.63 -10.47 16.10
C PRO A 69 -8.61 -10.10 14.98
N LYS A 70 -9.92 -10.14 15.24
CA LYS A 70 -10.98 -9.71 14.31
C LYS A 70 -11.30 -8.21 14.44
N GLY A 71 -10.62 -7.49 15.32
CA GLY A 71 -10.88 -6.08 15.60
C GLY A 71 -12.07 -5.83 16.54
N GLU A 72 -12.55 -6.85 17.26
CA GLU A 72 -13.62 -6.67 18.25
C GLU A 72 -13.04 -6.15 19.57
N PHE A 73 -13.69 -5.15 20.15
CA PHE A 73 -13.29 -4.55 21.42
C PHE A 73 -14.13 -5.09 22.58
N TYR A 74 -13.47 -5.51 23.64
CA TYR A 74 -14.11 -5.92 24.89
C TYR A 74 -13.66 -5.00 26.02
N TYR A 75 -14.64 -4.47 26.76
CA TYR A 75 -14.40 -3.59 27.89
C TYR A 75 -14.68 -4.34 29.19
N ASN A 76 -13.68 -4.40 30.07
CA ASN A 76 -13.82 -4.96 31.42
C ASN A 76 -14.44 -6.38 31.44
N LYS A 77 -14.05 -7.22 30.47
CA LYS A 77 -14.41 -8.63 30.46
C LYS A 77 -13.29 -9.45 31.09
N THR A 78 -13.35 -9.56 32.42
CA THR A 78 -12.60 -10.48 33.29
C THR A 78 -11.14 -10.13 33.55
#